data_AF-A0A9J6GVU8-F1
#
_entry.id   AF-A0A9J6GVU8-F1
#
_cell.length_a   1.000
_cell.length_b   1.000
_cell.length_c   1.000
_cell.angle_alpha   90.00
_cell.angle_beta   90.00
_cell.angle_gamma   90.00
#
_symmetry.space_group_name_H-M   'P 1'
#
loop_
_entity.id
_entity.type
_entity.pdbx_description
1 polymer ?
#
loop_
_entity_poly.entity_id
_entity_poly.type
_entity_poly.pdbx_seq_one_letter_code
_entity_poly.pdbx_strand_id
1 'polypeptide(L)'
;MKLYSTRRKTLVLYGVLAWGLPLVIVAAAVTVDWTAPGSILSAGYGHASCWIGTMYGLIVYFLAPMATLLLFCVCFYLKTVCYIRNTTLVAGSLQEPAKGTGVDGLQQKQRRSQMSLFTRLALIMGAAWAVAFIGIFVPIAEFDYITNALVGCQGVYMFLAFKDYRYLCSCGNKCANMRRLNRSPGTSRSDLASSKKSSGSKST
;
A
#
# COMPACT_ATOMS: atom_id res chain seq x y z
N MET A 1 -13.02 21.81 13.32
CA MET A 1 -13.62 20.68 14.06
C MET A 1 -14.44 19.72 13.18
N LYS A 2 -15.25 20.19 12.21
CA LYS A 2 -16.08 19.32 11.32
C LYS A 2 -15.28 18.27 10.52
N LEU A 3 -14.09 18.61 9.99
CA LEU A 3 -13.23 17.69 9.22
C LEU A 3 -12.69 16.49 10.03
N TYR A 4 -12.55 16.63 11.35
CA TYR A 4 -12.09 15.55 12.24
C TYR A 4 -13.24 14.60 12.55
N SER A 5 -14.42 15.14 12.86
CA SER A 5 -15.62 14.36 13.17
C SER A 5 -16.04 13.47 11.99
N THR A 6 -16.03 14.01 10.76
CA THR A 6 -16.32 13.21 9.56
C THR A 6 -15.32 12.07 9.38
N ARG A 7 -14.00 12.33 9.55
CA ARG A 7 -12.98 11.26 9.49
C ARG A 7 -13.17 10.17 10.55
N ARG A 8 -13.49 10.53 11.81
CA ARG A 8 -13.81 9.54 12.85
C ARG A 8 -15.01 8.69 12.46
N LYS A 9 -16.11 9.30 12.03
CA LYS A 9 -17.33 8.59 11.61
C LYS A 9 -17.05 7.64 10.45
N THR A 10 -16.28 8.09 9.47
CA THR A 10 -15.85 7.26 8.34
C THR A 10 -14.99 6.09 8.80
N LEU A 11 -14.02 6.29 9.70
CA LEU A 11 -13.20 5.20 10.25
C LEU A 11 -14.02 4.18 11.04
N VAL A 12 -14.95 4.66 11.87
CA VAL A 12 -15.86 3.78 12.63
C VAL A 12 -16.75 2.99 11.68
N LEU A 13 -17.30 3.63 10.65
CA LEU A 13 -18.10 2.95 9.63
C LEU A 13 -17.28 1.89 8.88
N TYR A 14 -16.05 2.21 8.46
CA TYR A 14 -15.15 1.23 7.85
C TYR A 14 -14.81 0.08 8.80
N GLY A 15 -14.64 0.34 10.09
CA GLY A 15 -14.45 -0.70 11.10
C GLY A 15 -15.68 -1.60 11.21
N VAL A 16 -16.86 -1.02 11.42
CA VAL A 16 -18.12 -1.80 11.50
C VAL A 16 -18.37 -2.60 10.23
N LEU A 17 -18.05 -2.07 9.05
CA LEU A 17 -18.16 -2.81 7.80
C LEU A 17 -17.12 -3.94 7.71
N ALA A 18 -15.86 -3.68 8.08
CA ALA A 18 -14.79 -4.67 8.01
C ALA A 18 -15.01 -5.85 8.98
N TRP A 19 -15.59 -5.62 10.15
CA TRP A 19 -15.89 -6.66 11.14
C TRP A 19 -17.29 -7.25 10.98
N GLY A 20 -18.27 -6.41 10.62
CA GLY A 20 -19.67 -6.81 10.47
C GLY A 20 -19.89 -7.71 9.26
N LEU A 21 -19.25 -7.41 8.12
CA LEU A 21 -19.40 -8.22 6.92
C LEU A 21 -18.99 -9.70 7.12
N PRO A 22 -17.79 -10.03 7.64
CA PRO A 22 -17.43 -11.42 7.91
C PRO A 22 -18.32 -12.04 9.00
N LEU A 23 -18.72 -11.27 10.02
CA LEU A 23 -19.61 -11.79 11.07
C LEU A 23 -20.98 -12.19 10.50
N VAL A 24 -21.56 -11.37 9.61
CA VAL A 24 -22.84 -11.67 8.95
C VAL A 24 -22.72 -12.91 8.07
N ILE A 25 -21.62 -13.06 7.32
CA ILE A 25 -21.38 -14.23 6.47
C ILE A 25 -21.29 -15.51 7.33
N VAL A 26 -20.52 -15.46 8.42
CA VAL A 26 -20.38 -16.61 9.34
C VAL A 26 -21.68 -16.92 10.06
N ALA A 27 -22.40 -15.90 10.54
CA ALA A 27 -23.70 -16.08 11.19
C ALA A 27 -24.72 -16.72 10.24
N ALA A 28 -24.74 -16.31 8.96
CA ALA A 28 -25.58 -16.94 7.95
C ALA A 28 -25.19 -18.41 7.73
N ALA A 29 -23.88 -18.72 7.66
CA ALA A 29 -23.40 -20.09 7.52
C ALA A 29 -23.85 -20.98 8.69
N VAL A 30 -23.71 -20.50 9.93
CA VAL A 30 -24.14 -21.23 11.14
C VAL A 30 -25.66 -21.40 11.17
N THR A 31 -26.41 -20.37 10.77
CA THR A 31 -27.89 -20.43 10.77
C THR A 31 -28.39 -21.48 9.76
N VAL A 32 -27.79 -21.57 8.57
CA VAL A 32 -28.15 -22.56 7.55
C VAL A 32 -27.75 -23.97 8.02
N ASP A 33 -26.60 -24.11 8.67
CA ASP A 33 -26.13 -25.38 9.23
C ASP A 33 -27.09 -25.93 10.30
N TRP A 34 -27.65 -25.05 11.15
CA TRP A 34 -28.63 -25.42 12.18
C TRP A 34 -30.03 -25.69 11.63
N THR A 35 -30.49 -24.89 10.66
CA THR A 35 -31.88 -24.95 10.17
C THR A 35 -32.09 -25.98 9.07
N ALA A 36 -31.06 -26.25 8.26
CA ALA A 36 -31.14 -27.13 7.11
C ALA A 36 -29.82 -27.93 6.93
N PRO A 37 -29.47 -28.81 7.89
CA PRO A 37 -28.19 -29.54 7.88
C PRO A 37 -28.00 -30.45 6.67
N GLY A 38 -29.09 -30.93 6.04
CA GLY A 38 -29.06 -31.74 4.82
C GLY A 38 -29.06 -30.96 3.50
N SER A 39 -29.04 -29.62 3.55
CA SER A 39 -29.03 -28.80 2.34
C SER A 39 -27.63 -28.74 1.71
N ILE A 40 -27.57 -28.55 0.39
CA ILE A 40 -26.30 -28.35 -0.34
C ILE A 40 -25.54 -27.09 0.13
N LEU A 41 -26.23 -26.16 0.77
CA LEU A 41 -25.67 -24.91 1.31
C LEU A 41 -25.23 -25.06 2.77
N SER A 42 -25.45 -26.21 3.41
CA SER A 42 -24.96 -26.48 4.76
C SER A 42 -23.43 -26.45 4.76
N ALA A 43 -22.82 -25.71 5.70
CA ALA A 43 -21.37 -25.64 5.83
C ALA A 43 -20.77 -26.95 6.38
N GLY A 44 -21.60 -27.77 7.06
CA GLY A 44 -21.20 -29.06 7.63
C GLY A 44 -20.22 -28.89 8.77
N TYR A 45 -20.45 -27.92 9.66
CA TYR A 45 -19.54 -27.67 10.78
C TYR A 45 -19.50 -28.87 11.73
N GLY A 46 -18.28 -29.30 12.11
CA GLY A 46 -18.08 -30.27 13.19
C GLY A 46 -18.35 -31.74 12.84
N HIS A 47 -18.56 -32.07 11.57
CA HIS A 47 -18.89 -33.46 11.17
C HIS A 47 -17.66 -34.32 10.82
N ALA A 48 -16.70 -33.77 10.07
CA ALA A 48 -15.43 -34.44 9.71
C ALA A 48 -14.19 -33.62 10.12
N SER A 49 -14.34 -32.30 10.17
CA SER A 49 -13.32 -31.33 10.60
C SER A 49 -14.01 -30.22 11.40
N CYS A 50 -13.27 -29.53 12.27
CA CYS A 50 -13.75 -28.28 12.91
C CYS A 50 -13.83 -27.10 11.92
N TRP A 51 -13.69 -27.38 10.62
CA TRP A 51 -13.73 -26.43 9.52
C TRP A 51 -14.94 -26.73 8.63
N ILE A 52 -15.23 -25.84 7.68
CA ILE A 52 -16.26 -26.06 6.66
C ILE A 52 -15.92 -27.35 5.91
N GLY A 53 -16.78 -28.36 6.08
CA GLY A 53 -16.58 -29.69 5.52
C GLY A 53 -17.17 -29.87 4.12
N THR A 54 -18.07 -28.98 3.70
CA THR A 54 -18.73 -29.07 2.39
C THR A 54 -18.08 -28.17 1.35
N MET A 55 -17.89 -28.71 0.14
CA MET A 55 -17.34 -27.93 -0.98
C MET A 55 -18.20 -26.71 -1.34
N TYR A 56 -19.52 -26.89 -1.39
CA TYR A 56 -20.45 -25.81 -1.71
C TYR A 56 -20.50 -24.73 -0.60
N GLY A 57 -20.50 -25.13 0.67
CA GLY A 57 -20.43 -24.18 1.79
C GLY A 57 -19.11 -23.39 1.77
N LEU A 58 -17.99 -24.05 1.45
CA LEU A 58 -16.69 -23.40 1.34
C LEU A 58 -16.69 -22.38 0.20
N ILE A 59 -17.27 -22.73 -0.94
CA ILE A 59 -17.37 -21.82 -2.08
C ILE A 59 -18.21 -20.59 -1.73
N VAL A 60 -19.39 -20.79 -1.15
CA VAL A 60 -20.35 -19.71 -0.91
C VAL A 60 -19.91 -18.78 0.23
N TYR A 61 -19.49 -19.34 1.37
CA TYR A 61 -19.21 -18.55 2.57
C TYR A 61 -17.77 -18.07 2.68
N PHE A 62 -16.84 -18.68 1.95
CA PHE A 62 -15.43 -18.32 2.04
C PHE A 62 -14.86 -17.89 0.69
N LEU A 63 -14.97 -18.75 -0.32
CA LEU A 63 -14.29 -18.54 -1.60
C LEU A 63 -14.87 -17.37 -2.40
N ALA A 64 -16.20 -17.27 -2.52
CA ALA A 64 -16.88 -16.21 -3.24
C ALA A 64 -16.64 -14.80 -2.65
N PRO A 65 -16.81 -14.56 -1.33
CA PRO A 65 -16.49 -13.25 -0.75
C PRO A 65 -14.99 -12.92 -0.86
N MET A 66 -14.10 -13.91 -0.70
CA MET A 66 -12.66 -13.70 -0.89
C MET A 66 -12.29 -13.35 -2.34
N ALA A 67 -12.81 -14.09 -3.32
CA ALA A 67 -12.58 -13.81 -4.74
C ALA A 67 -13.08 -12.42 -5.13
N THR A 68 -14.26 -12.03 -4.63
CA THR A 68 -14.82 -10.69 -4.82
C THR A 68 -13.88 -9.62 -4.25
N LEU A 69 -13.39 -9.81 -3.03
CA LEU A 69 -12.44 -8.89 -2.39
C LEU A 69 -11.13 -8.78 -3.18
N LEU A 70 -10.60 -9.89 -3.69
CA LEU A 70 -9.41 -9.92 -4.53
C LEU A 70 -9.59 -9.11 -5.82
N LEU A 71 -10.73 -9.24 -6.49
CA LEU A 71 -11.06 -8.45 -7.68
C LEU A 71 -11.07 -6.94 -7.36
N PHE A 72 -11.64 -6.55 -6.22
CA PHE A 72 -11.58 -5.16 -5.76
C PHE A 72 -10.14 -4.69 -5.49
N CYS A 73 -9.31 -5.53 -4.85
CA CYS A 73 -7.90 -5.22 -4.62
C CYS A 73 -7.14 -5.00 -5.94
N VAL A 74 -7.34 -5.84 -6.95
CA VAL A 74 -6.72 -5.68 -8.28
C VAL A 74 -7.21 -4.40 -8.96
N CYS A 75 -8.51 -4.14 -8.95
CA CYS A 75 -9.08 -2.90 -9.51
C CYS A 75 -8.48 -1.64 -8.86
N PHE A 76 -8.42 -1.60 -7.52
CA PHE A 76 -7.83 -0.48 -6.80
C PHE A 76 -6.34 -0.35 -7.04
N TYR A 77 -5.62 -1.46 -7.19
CA TYR A 77 -4.22 -1.44 -7.56
C TYR A 77 -4.00 -0.79 -8.93
N LEU A 78 -4.72 -1.24 -9.96
CA LEU A 78 -4.62 -0.70 -11.30
C LEU A 78 -4.96 0.80 -11.32
N LYS A 79 -6.03 1.21 -10.62
CA LYS A 79 -6.37 2.63 -10.48
C LYS A 79 -5.26 3.42 -9.80
N THR A 80 -4.64 2.87 -8.76
CA THR A 80 -3.55 3.53 -8.04
C THR A 80 -2.30 3.66 -8.91
N VAL A 81 -1.91 2.60 -9.63
CA VAL A 81 -0.79 2.62 -10.57
C VAL A 81 -1.02 3.62 -11.69
N CYS A 82 -2.21 3.60 -12.31
CA CYS A 82 -2.57 4.56 -13.36
C CYS A 82 -2.58 6.00 -12.83
N TYR A 83 -3.13 6.23 -11.63
CA TYR A 83 -3.11 7.53 -10.98
C TYR A 83 -1.67 8.02 -10.76
N ILE A 84 -0.80 7.17 -10.21
CA ILE A 84 0.61 7.50 -9.99
C ILE A 84 1.31 7.77 -11.33
N ARG A 85 1.15 6.91 -12.34
CA ARG A 85 1.78 7.08 -13.66
C ARG A 85 1.33 8.37 -14.33
N ASN A 86 0.04 8.65 -14.39
CA ASN A 86 -0.47 9.89 -14.99
C ASN A 86 0.07 11.12 -14.29
N THR A 87 0.12 11.11 -12.96
CA THR A 87 0.65 12.26 -12.22
C THR A 87 2.16 12.44 -12.33
N THR A 88 2.93 11.36 -12.51
CA THR A 88 4.37 11.42 -12.76
C THR A 88 4.66 11.87 -14.19
N LEU A 89 3.85 11.44 -15.18
CA LEU A 89 3.96 11.88 -16.57
C LEU A 89 3.61 13.37 -16.73
N VAL A 90 2.53 13.83 -16.10
CA VAL A 90 2.13 15.26 -16.10
C VAL A 90 3.17 16.13 -15.38
N ALA A 91 3.84 15.61 -14.35
CA ALA A 91 4.94 16.31 -13.69
C ALA A 91 6.25 16.31 -14.51
N GLY A 92 6.41 15.38 -15.46
CA GLY A 92 7.57 15.30 -16.35
C GLY A 92 7.43 16.13 -17.63
N SER A 93 6.20 16.37 -18.11
CA SER A 93 5.93 17.22 -19.28
C SER A 93 5.79 18.71 -18.94
N LEU A 94 5.45 19.05 -17.70
CA LEU A 94 5.64 20.40 -17.14
C LEU A 94 7.02 20.50 -16.50
N GLN A 95 8.07 20.43 -17.32
CA GLN A 95 9.38 20.94 -16.93
C GLN A 95 9.38 22.47 -16.98
N GLU A 96 8.52 23.09 -16.17
CA GLU A 96 8.95 24.28 -15.44
C GLU A 96 9.07 23.86 -13.98
N PRO A 97 10.21 24.12 -13.33
CA PRO A 97 10.36 23.97 -11.90
C PRO A 97 9.59 25.12 -11.23
N ALA A 98 8.26 25.14 -11.39
CA ALA A 98 7.39 25.87 -10.51
C ALA A 98 7.54 25.19 -9.15
N LYS A 99 8.51 25.71 -8.40
CA LYS A 99 8.64 25.64 -6.95
C LYS A 99 7.25 25.67 -6.32
N GLY A 100 6.63 24.50 -6.17
CA GLY A 100 5.70 24.24 -5.07
C GLY A 100 6.49 24.23 -3.77
N THR A 101 7.12 25.36 -3.45
CA THR A 101 7.78 25.67 -2.18
C THR A 101 6.74 25.98 -1.08
N GLY A 102 5.46 25.76 -1.38
CA GLY A 102 4.38 25.72 -0.41
C GLY A 102 4.23 24.35 0.23
N VAL A 103 3.71 24.37 1.46
CA VAL A 103 3.37 23.22 2.31
C VAL A 103 2.57 22.12 1.58
N ASP A 104 1.89 22.47 0.48
CA ASP A 104 1.01 21.60 -0.31
C ASP A 104 1.75 20.56 -1.16
N GLY A 105 2.90 20.91 -1.75
CA GLY A 105 3.69 19.98 -2.57
C GLY A 105 4.33 18.85 -1.75
N LEU A 106 4.80 19.19 -0.55
CA LEU A 106 5.34 18.23 0.41
C LEU A 106 4.24 17.30 0.95
N GLN A 107 3.07 17.85 1.27
CA GLN A 107 1.90 17.07 1.68
C GLN A 107 1.43 16.10 0.59
N GLN A 108 1.43 16.51 -0.68
CA GLN A 108 1.05 15.63 -1.77
C GLN A 108 2.05 14.48 -1.96
N LYS A 109 3.36 14.74 -1.86
CA LYS A 109 4.40 13.69 -1.91
C LYS A 109 4.25 12.70 -0.74
N GLN A 110 3.99 13.19 0.47
CA GLN A 110 3.75 12.36 1.64
C GLN A 110 2.47 11.52 1.52
N ARG A 111 1.39 12.09 0.97
CA ARG A 111 0.14 11.37 0.72
C ARG A 111 0.30 10.25 -0.31
N ARG A 112 1.02 10.52 -1.40
CA ARG A 112 1.37 9.50 -2.43
C ARG A 112 2.20 8.36 -1.85
N SER A 113 3.17 8.72 -1.01
CA SER A 113 3.99 7.76 -0.27
C SER A 113 3.16 6.83 0.61
N GLN A 114 2.21 7.39 1.39
CA GLN A 114 1.33 6.60 2.24
C GLN A 114 0.39 5.72 1.43
N MET A 115 -0.17 6.23 0.32
CA MET A 115 -1.02 5.44 -0.58
C MET A 115 -0.26 4.28 -1.22
N SER A 116 1.00 4.49 -1.65
CA SER A 116 1.85 3.43 -2.21
C SER A 116 2.14 2.33 -1.19
N LEU A 117 2.40 2.70 0.07
CA LEU A 117 2.56 1.74 1.17
C LEU A 117 1.31 0.89 1.37
N PHE A 118 0.15 1.51 1.57
CA PHE A 118 -1.11 0.79 1.76
C PHE A 118 -1.46 -0.10 0.58
N THR A 119 -1.14 0.34 -0.64
CA THR A 119 -1.35 -0.44 -1.86
C THR A 119 -0.44 -1.66 -1.93
N ARG A 120 0.85 -1.51 -1.57
CA ARG A 120 1.81 -2.62 -1.50
C ARG A 120 1.39 -3.65 -0.45
N LEU A 121 0.87 -3.19 0.68
CA LEU A 121 0.30 -4.05 1.71
C LEU A 121 -0.89 -4.86 1.19
N ALA A 122 -1.85 -4.18 0.55
CA ALA A 122 -3.02 -4.82 -0.02
C ALA A 122 -2.63 -5.85 -1.10
N LEU A 123 -1.61 -5.55 -1.91
CA LEU A 123 -1.07 -6.47 -2.91
C LEU A 123 -0.42 -7.71 -2.30
N ILE A 124 0.43 -7.56 -1.27
CA ILE A 124 1.09 -8.70 -0.62
C ILE A 124 0.03 -9.65 -0.06
N MET A 125 -1.02 -9.11 0.57
CA MET A 125 -2.13 -9.92 1.04
C MET A 125 -2.90 -10.57 -0.11
N GLY A 126 -3.28 -9.80 -1.13
CA GLY A 126 -4.07 -10.31 -2.25
C GLY A 126 -3.33 -11.37 -3.07
N ALA A 127 -2.02 -11.22 -3.26
CA ALA A 127 -1.20 -12.20 -3.96
C ALA A 127 -1.07 -13.52 -3.17
N ALA A 128 -0.90 -13.46 -1.85
CA ALA A 128 -0.85 -14.67 -1.01
C ALA A 128 -2.15 -15.48 -1.12
N TRP A 129 -3.29 -14.80 -1.08
CA TRP A 129 -4.59 -15.44 -1.32
C TRP A 129 -4.71 -15.97 -2.75
N ALA A 130 -4.29 -15.23 -3.78
CA ALA A 130 -4.31 -15.73 -5.15
C ALA A 130 -3.51 -17.04 -5.33
N VAL A 131 -2.36 -17.17 -4.65
CA VAL A 131 -1.57 -18.42 -4.62
C VAL A 131 -2.35 -19.53 -3.90
N ALA A 132 -3.03 -19.23 -2.78
CA ALA A 132 -3.92 -20.17 -2.10
C ALA A 132 -5.06 -20.67 -2.98
N PHE A 133 -5.66 -19.78 -3.78
CA PHE A 133 -6.66 -20.17 -4.77
C PHE A 133 -6.10 -21.08 -5.86
N ILE A 134 -4.88 -20.84 -6.33
CA ILE A 134 -4.22 -21.71 -7.31
C ILE A 134 -3.97 -23.10 -6.74
N GLY A 135 -3.66 -23.21 -5.43
CA GLY A 135 -3.48 -24.48 -4.73
C GLY A 135 -4.71 -25.38 -4.78
N ILE A 136 -5.91 -24.80 -4.76
CA ILE A 136 -7.17 -25.56 -4.89
C ILE A 136 -7.26 -26.30 -6.25
N PHE A 137 -6.64 -25.75 -7.30
CA PHE A 137 -6.65 -26.36 -8.64
C PHE A 137 -5.46 -27.30 -8.90
N VAL A 138 -4.44 -27.26 -8.05
CA VAL A 138 -3.20 -28.04 -8.21
C VAL A 138 -3.16 -29.10 -7.10
N PRO A 139 -3.55 -30.36 -7.38
CA PRO A 139 -3.62 -31.42 -6.37
C PRO A 139 -2.24 -32.00 -6.04
N ILE A 140 -1.31 -31.14 -5.61
CA ILE A 140 0.06 -31.51 -5.22
C ILE A 140 0.22 -31.15 -3.74
N ALA A 141 0.36 -32.16 -2.89
CA ALA A 141 0.46 -31.97 -1.43
C ALA A 141 1.57 -31.00 -1.02
N GLU A 142 2.72 -31.04 -1.71
CA GLU A 142 3.85 -30.12 -1.48
C GLU A 142 3.47 -28.65 -1.68
N PHE A 143 2.61 -28.37 -2.66
CA PHE A 143 2.17 -27.00 -2.97
C PHE A 143 1.27 -26.45 -1.86
N ASP A 144 0.40 -27.28 -1.29
CA ASP A 144 -0.48 -26.90 -0.18
C ASP A 144 0.33 -26.59 1.08
N TYR A 145 1.36 -27.38 1.41
CA TYR A 145 2.23 -27.10 2.55
C TYR A 145 2.96 -25.77 2.40
N ILE A 146 3.55 -25.51 1.22
CA ILE A 146 4.25 -24.24 0.94
C ILE A 146 3.28 -23.07 1.02
N THR A 147 2.08 -23.23 0.45
CA THR A 147 1.08 -22.16 0.41
C THR A 147 0.52 -21.85 1.80
N ASN A 148 0.22 -22.87 2.61
CA ASN A 148 -0.18 -22.68 4.00
C ASN A 148 0.94 -22.05 4.83
N ALA A 149 2.20 -22.44 4.63
CA ALA A 149 3.33 -21.82 5.32
C ALA A 149 3.47 -20.34 4.96
N LEU A 150 3.30 -19.99 3.68
CA LEU A 150 3.39 -18.62 3.16
C LEU A 150 2.22 -17.75 3.68
N VAL A 151 1.01 -18.30 3.69
CA VAL A 151 -0.17 -17.63 4.28
C VAL A 151 -0.02 -17.51 5.80
N GLY A 152 0.55 -18.50 6.48
CA GLY A 152 0.84 -18.45 7.92
C GLY A 152 1.91 -17.42 8.28
N CYS A 153 2.94 -17.27 7.43
CA CYS A 153 4.02 -16.31 7.61
C CYS A 153 3.67 -14.89 7.11
N GLN A 154 2.45 -14.68 6.62
CA GLN A 154 2.07 -13.44 5.96
C GLN A 154 2.21 -12.19 6.85
N GLY A 155 2.05 -12.34 8.17
CA GLY A 155 2.30 -11.28 9.14
C GLY A 155 3.77 -10.81 9.18
N VAL A 156 4.71 -11.72 8.97
CA VAL A 156 6.15 -11.41 8.91
C VAL A 156 6.46 -10.57 7.67
N TYR A 157 5.89 -10.94 6.52
CA TYR A 157 6.06 -10.16 5.28
C TYR A 157 5.50 -8.75 5.40
N MET A 158 4.34 -8.60 6.07
CA MET A 158 3.76 -7.29 6.36
C MET A 158 4.68 -6.45 7.26
N PHE A 159 5.26 -7.04 8.30
CA PHE A 159 6.17 -6.34 9.21
C PHE A 159 7.44 -5.84 8.50
N LEU A 160 8.04 -6.68 7.67
CA LEU A 160 9.22 -6.32 6.87
C LEU A 160 8.90 -5.22 5.85
N ALA A 161 7.76 -5.31 5.17
CA ALA A 161 7.32 -4.29 4.20
C ALA A 161 7.18 -2.89 4.81
N PHE A 162 6.77 -2.79 6.08
CA PHE A 162 6.70 -1.50 6.79
C PHE A 162 8.07 -0.96 7.21
N LYS A 163 9.00 -1.83 7.59
CA LYS A 163 10.35 -1.44 8.02
C LYS A 163 11.17 -0.83 6.88
N ASP A 164 11.04 -1.36 5.67
CA ASP A 164 11.93 -1.02 4.57
C ASP A 164 11.66 0.34 3.91
N TYR A 165 10.45 0.90 4.00
CA TYR A 165 10.14 2.16 3.31
C TYR A 165 10.57 3.43 4.05
N ARG A 166 10.42 3.49 5.39
CA ARG A 166 10.74 4.72 6.17
C ARG A 166 12.22 4.84 6.53
N TYR A 167 12.92 3.73 6.75
CA TYR A 167 14.32 3.77 7.20
C TYR A 167 15.27 4.19 6.07
N LEU A 168 15.07 3.68 4.85
CA LEU A 168 15.92 4.00 3.69
C LEU A 168 15.76 5.44 3.21
N CYS A 169 14.54 5.98 3.13
CA CYS A 169 14.35 7.38 2.70
C CYS A 169 14.80 8.40 3.76
N SER A 170 14.69 8.08 5.06
CA SER A 170 15.17 8.98 6.11
C SER A 170 16.71 9.03 6.16
N CYS A 171 17.40 7.89 5.99
CA CYS A 171 18.85 7.88 5.85
C CYS A 171 19.33 8.48 4.52
N GLY A 172 18.67 8.18 3.40
CA GLY A 172 19.05 8.69 2.07
C GLY A 172 18.98 10.20 1.98
N ASN A 173 17.90 10.82 2.47
CA ASN A 173 17.78 12.27 2.49
C ASN A 173 18.71 12.92 3.53
N LYS A 174 18.95 12.31 4.69
CA LYS A 174 19.92 12.83 5.67
C LYS A 174 21.34 12.82 5.11
N CYS A 175 21.78 11.72 4.48
CA CYS A 175 23.09 11.62 3.85
C CYS A 175 23.23 12.53 2.61
N ALA A 176 22.20 12.66 1.78
CA ALA A 176 22.23 13.56 0.62
C ALA A 176 22.23 15.04 1.03
N ASN A 177 21.51 15.41 2.10
CA ASN A 177 21.46 16.78 2.61
C ASN A 177 22.76 17.16 3.33
N MET A 178 23.37 16.23 4.10
CA MET A 178 24.72 16.41 4.64
C MET A 178 25.76 16.61 3.53
N ARG A 179 25.70 15.81 2.46
CA ARG A 179 26.60 15.96 1.30
C ARG A 179 26.38 17.28 0.55
N ARG A 180 25.15 17.81 0.48
CA ARG A 180 24.89 19.14 -0.11
C ARG A 180 25.42 20.28 0.76
N LEU A 181 25.22 20.21 2.07
CA LEU A 181 25.74 21.20 3.02
C LEU A 181 27.27 21.23 3.03
N ASN A 182 27.92 20.06 2.96
CA ASN A 182 29.38 19.96 2.93
C ASN A 182 30.00 20.34 1.56
N ARG A 183 29.18 20.44 0.49
CA ARG A 183 29.65 20.78 -0.86
C ARG A 183 29.42 22.25 -1.21
N SER A 184 28.80 23.05 -0.35
CA SER A 184 28.76 24.50 -0.53
C SER A 184 30.11 25.07 -0.08
N PRO A 185 30.98 25.53 -0.99
CA PRO A 185 32.19 26.23 -0.58
C PRO A 185 31.75 27.52 0.11
N GLY A 186 32.34 27.81 1.27
CA GLY A 186 32.11 29.06 1.96
C GLY A 186 32.29 30.24 1.01
N THR A 187 31.32 31.14 1.02
CA THR A 187 31.43 32.49 0.47
C THR A 187 32.46 33.25 1.32
N SER A 188 33.74 32.94 1.14
CA SER A 188 34.84 33.75 1.67
C SER A 188 35.07 34.90 0.71
N ARG A 189 34.58 36.07 1.13
CA ARG A 189 35.06 37.42 0.86
C ARG A 189 36.33 37.50 0.00
N SER A 190 36.20 38.05 -1.20
CA SER A 190 37.26 38.83 -1.85
C SER A 190 36.66 39.77 -2.89
N ASP A 191 35.73 40.63 -2.43
CA ASP A 191 35.54 41.95 -3.05
C ASP A 191 36.48 42.92 -2.34
N LEU A 192 37.15 43.78 -3.11
CA LEU A 192 38.21 44.75 -2.77
C LEU A 192 39.66 44.22 -2.86
N ALA A 193 40.16 44.12 -4.09
CA ALA A 193 41.49 44.61 -4.42
C ALA A 193 41.57 45.00 -5.91
N SER A 194 41.19 46.25 -6.19
CA SER A 194 41.83 47.13 -7.17
C SER A 194 42.15 46.59 -8.57
N SER A 195 41.13 46.52 -9.42
CA SER A 195 41.31 46.75 -10.86
C SER A 195 41.47 48.26 -11.10
N LYS A 196 42.72 48.71 -11.22
CA LYS A 196 43.07 50.00 -11.82
C LYS A 196 44.52 49.96 -12.33
N LYS A 197 44.71 49.46 -13.55
CA LYS A 197 45.75 49.94 -14.47
C LYS A 197 45.47 49.48 -15.90
N SER A 198 45.74 50.38 -16.84
CA SER A 198 45.33 50.41 -18.25
C SER A 198 43.93 51.03 -18.41
N SER A 199 43.72 52.21 -18.99
CA SER A 199 44.41 52.88 -20.10
C SER A 199 44.04 54.37 -20.15
N GLY A 200 44.96 55.27 -20.54
CA GLY A 200 44.65 56.67 -20.83
C GLY A 200 45.86 57.53 -21.23
N SER A 201 45.95 57.84 -22.52
CA SER A 201 46.96 58.60 -23.29
C SER A 201 47.12 60.09 -22.93
N LYS A 202 48.34 60.66 -23.16
CA LYS A 202 48.65 62.00 -23.76
C LYS A 202 50.17 62.26 -23.68
N SER A 203 50.90 62.45 -24.80
CA SER A 203 51.06 63.68 -25.60
C SER A 203 51.97 64.72 -24.96
N THR A 204 53.25 64.70 -25.33
CA THR A 204 54.08 65.80 -25.88
C THR A 204 55.46 65.26 -26.23
#